data_AF-A0A3B0B204-F1
#
_entry.id   AF-A0A3B0B204-F1
#
_cell.length_a   1.000
_cell.length_b   1.000
_cell.length_c   1.000
_cell.angle_alpha   90.00
_cell.angle_beta   90.00
_cell.angle_gamma   90.00
#
_symmetry.space_group_name_H-M   'P 1'
#
loop_
_entity.id
_entity.type
_entity.pdbx_description
1 polymer ?
#
loop_
_entity_poly.entity_id
_entity_poly.type
_entity_poly.pdbx_seq_one_letter_code
_entity_poly.pdbx_strand_id
1 'polypeptide(L)'
;MYYYYGWGPLWPYTERPMPLGDPSDVSQFQQSAKQSLTATSELVHLLNVISSNASFSLHLKKAASESNKPAVERLIQSLGIHTPFLVNVTPDGISIEFRSPGADICFKIRVALCW
;
A
#
# COMPACT_ATOMS: atom_id res chain seq x y z
N MET A 1 -18.45 42.63 35.87
CA MET A 1 -17.28 42.40 34.99
C MET A 1 -16.29 41.57 35.77
N TYR A 2 -15.94 40.37 35.32
CA TYR A 2 -14.60 39.74 35.33
C TYR A 2 -14.75 38.33 34.71
N TYR A 3 -13.69 37.89 34.03
CA TYR A 3 -13.73 37.17 32.76
C TYR A 3 -13.96 35.66 32.85
N TYR A 4 -14.61 35.11 31.82
CA TYR A 4 -14.57 33.70 31.45
C TYR A 4 -13.12 33.27 31.17
N TYR A 5 -12.67 32.17 31.79
CA TYR A 5 -11.68 31.28 31.18
C TYR A 5 -12.32 29.92 30.97
N GLY A 6 -12.50 29.59 29.69
CA GLY A 6 -13.09 28.33 29.24
C GLY A 6 -12.17 27.15 29.53
N TRP A 7 -12.73 26.14 30.17
CA TRP A 7 -12.12 24.83 30.31
C TRP A 7 -12.30 24.07 28.99
N GLY A 8 -11.28 24.07 28.13
CA GLY A 8 -11.18 23.09 27.05
C GLY A 8 -10.80 21.72 27.64
N PRO A 9 -11.36 20.60 27.13
CA PRO A 9 -10.98 19.29 27.62
C PRO A 9 -9.50 19.00 27.33
N LEU A 10 -8.77 18.59 28.36
CA LEU A 10 -7.42 18.06 28.25
C LEU A 10 -7.48 16.75 27.45
N TRP A 11 -7.18 16.81 26.16
CA TRP A 11 -6.93 15.60 25.38
C TRP A 11 -5.69 14.91 25.98
N PRO A 12 -5.78 13.66 26.45
CA PRO A 12 -4.63 12.96 27.00
C PRO A 12 -3.59 12.84 25.88
N TYR A 13 -2.40 13.38 26.14
CA TYR A 13 -1.24 13.17 25.29
C TYR A 13 -0.97 11.67 25.33
N THR A 14 -1.38 10.94 24.28
CA THR A 14 -1.01 9.54 24.13
C THR A 14 0.49 9.51 23.91
N GLU A 15 1.24 9.16 24.96
CA GLU A 15 2.66 8.86 24.83
C GLU A 15 2.81 7.81 23.73
N ARG A 16 3.46 8.17 22.62
CA ARG A 16 3.82 7.20 21.60
C ARG A 16 4.75 6.20 22.27
N PRO A 17 4.44 4.89 22.26
CA PRO A 17 5.35 3.89 22.79
C PRO A 17 6.73 4.10 22.17
N MET A 18 7.75 4.26 23.01
CA MET A 18 9.12 4.33 22.52
C MET A 18 9.43 3.02 21.76
N PRO A 19 10.11 3.08 20.61
CA PRO A 19 10.55 1.88 19.90
C PRO A 19 11.34 0.99 20.87
N LEU A 20 10.96 -0.29 20.95
CA LEU A 20 11.61 -1.27 21.85
C LEU A 20 13.03 -1.66 21.42
N GLY A 21 13.47 -1.27 20.22
CA GLY A 21 14.77 -1.65 19.64
C GLY A 21 15.86 -0.60 19.81
N ASP A 22 17.12 -1.04 19.77
CA ASP A 22 18.29 -0.16 19.71
C ASP A 22 18.28 0.62 18.38
N PRO A 23 18.23 1.97 18.40
CA PRO A 23 18.23 2.77 17.18
C PRO A 23 19.52 2.63 16.34
N SER A 24 20.60 2.12 16.92
CA SER A 24 21.87 1.85 16.23
C SER A 24 21.83 0.54 15.42
N ASP A 25 20.92 -0.38 15.77
CA ASP A 25 20.72 -1.62 15.03
C ASP A 25 19.86 -1.37 13.79
N VAL A 26 20.53 -1.32 12.64
CA VAL A 26 19.91 -1.10 11.33
C VAL A 26 19.45 -2.39 10.64
N SER A 27 19.66 -3.56 11.26
CA SER A 27 19.50 -4.86 10.59
C SER A 27 18.07 -5.08 10.09
N GLN A 28 17.07 -4.82 10.94
CA GLN A 28 15.66 -4.97 10.57
C GLN A 28 15.25 -3.96 9.49
N PHE A 29 15.76 -2.73 9.56
CA PHE A 29 15.47 -1.68 8.58
C PHE A 29 16.10 -1.99 7.21
N GLN A 30 17.34 -2.49 7.18
CA GLN A 30 17.97 -2.94 5.94
C GLN A 30 17.28 -4.18 5.37
N GLN A 31 16.82 -5.11 6.21
CA GLN A 31 16.10 -6.29 5.77
C GLN A 31 14.75 -5.92 5.14
N SER A 32 13.98 -5.00 5.74
CA SER A 32 12.72 -4.55 5.16
C SER A 32 12.94 -3.86 3.81
N ALA A 33 13.98 -3.03 3.69
CA ALA A 33 14.37 -2.43 2.42
C ALA A 33 14.72 -3.49 1.37
N LYS A 34 15.61 -4.44 1.69
CA LYS A 34 16.02 -5.52 0.76
C LYS A 34 14.82 -6.33 0.26
N GLN A 35 13.89 -6.68 1.13
CA GLN A 35 12.71 -7.45 0.74
C GLN A 35 11.70 -6.65 -0.09
N SER A 36 11.64 -5.33 0.13
CA SER A 36 10.77 -4.45 -0.66
C SER A 36 11.24 -4.28 -2.11
N LEU A 37 12.50 -4.59 -2.43
CA LEU A 37 13.05 -4.40 -3.77
C LEU A 37 12.33 -5.26 -4.82
N THR A 38 12.01 -6.51 -4.51
CA THR A 38 11.24 -7.39 -5.42
C THR A 38 9.86 -6.81 -5.69
N ALA A 39 9.13 -6.44 -4.65
CA ALA A 39 7.81 -5.81 -4.76
C ALA A 39 7.86 -4.49 -5.55
N THR A 40 8.93 -3.71 -5.38
CA THR A 40 9.14 -2.45 -6.11
C THR A 40 9.36 -2.71 -7.60
N SER A 41 10.18 -3.71 -7.95
CA SER A 41 10.42 -4.11 -9.34
C SER A 41 9.13 -4.57 -10.02
N GLU A 42 8.34 -5.41 -9.33
CA GLU A 42 7.03 -5.87 -9.81
C GLU A 42 6.03 -4.72 -9.97
N LEU A 43 6.01 -3.77 -9.03
CA LEU A 43 5.20 -2.56 -9.14
C LEU A 43 5.60 -1.72 -10.36
N VAL A 44 6.90 -1.51 -10.59
CA VAL A 44 7.39 -0.79 -11.77
C VAL A 44 6.96 -1.51 -13.05
N HIS A 45 7.08 -2.85 -13.09
CA HIS A 45 6.62 -3.63 -14.23
C HIS A 45 5.11 -3.46 -14.48
N LEU A 46 4.28 -3.57 -13.43
CA LEU A 46 2.85 -3.35 -13.50
C LEU A 46 2.50 -1.97 -14.06
N LEU A 47 3.12 -0.91 -13.53
CA LEU A 47 2.88 0.47 -13.97
C LEU A 47 3.32 0.70 -15.43
N ASN A 48 4.42 0.08 -15.85
CA ASN A 48 4.87 0.12 -17.24
C ASN A 48 3.86 -0.56 -18.17
N VAL A 49 3.34 -1.73 -17.81
CA VAL A 49 2.31 -2.40 -18.62
C VAL A 49 1.04 -1.56 -18.67
N ILE A 50 0.57 -1.01 -17.54
CA ILE A 50 -0.64 -0.16 -17.51
C ILE A 50 -0.45 1.10 -18.37
N SER A 51 0.72 1.74 -18.33
CA SER A 51 0.96 2.98 -19.09
C SER A 51 1.18 2.77 -20.59
N SER A 52 1.60 1.57 -21.02
CA SER A 52 1.97 1.30 -22.41
C SER A 52 1.06 0.32 -23.16
N ASN A 53 0.25 -0.48 -22.46
CA ASN A 53 -0.64 -1.48 -23.06
C ASN A 53 -2.12 -1.10 -22.86
N ALA A 54 -2.69 -0.42 -23.86
CA ALA A 54 -4.08 0.05 -23.82
C ALA A 54 -5.11 -1.08 -23.63
N SER A 55 -4.87 -2.26 -24.22
CA SER A 55 -5.79 -3.40 -24.11
C SER A 55 -5.82 -3.96 -22.68
N PHE A 56 -4.64 -4.14 -22.07
CA PHE A 56 -4.55 -4.55 -20.67
C PHE A 56 -5.22 -3.53 -19.75
N SER A 57 -4.93 -2.24 -19.94
CA SER A 57 -5.48 -1.16 -19.11
C SER A 57 -7.00 -1.05 -19.23
N LEU A 58 -7.56 -1.26 -20.42
CA LEU A 58 -8.99 -1.32 -20.62
C LEU A 58 -9.62 -2.48 -19.85
N HIS A 59 -9.04 -3.69 -19.93
CA HIS A 59 -9.55 -4.85 -19.19
C HIS A 59 -9.45 -4.66 -17.67
N LEU A 60 -8.33 -4.13 -17.19
CA LEU A 60 -8.11 -3.86 -15.77
C LEU A 60 -9.10 -2.80 -15.25
N LYS A 61 -9.23 -1.67 -15.97
CA LYS A 61 -10.19 -0.60 -15.63
C LYS A 61 -11.62 -1.11 -15.64
N LYS A 62 -12.01 -1.91 -16.64
CA LYS A 62 -13.35 -2.50 -16.73
C LYS A 62 -13.64 -3.42 -15.54
N ALA A 63 -12.75 -4.36 -15.25
CA ALA A 63 -12.89 -5.27 -14.11
C ALA A 63 -12.98 -4.51 -12.78
N ALA A 64 -12.18 -3.45 -12.62
CA ALA A 64 -12.20 -2.62 -11.43
C ALA A 64 -13.48 -1.78 -11.29
N SER A 65 -13.97 -1.19 -12.39
CA SER A 65 -15.23 -0.43 -12.43
C SER A 65 -16.44 -1.30 -12.09
N GLU A 66 -16.40 -2.58 -12.47
CA GLU A 66 -17.41 -3.59 -12.12
C GLU A 66 -17.24 -4.14 -10.68
N SER A 67 -16.30 -3.60 -9.88
CA SER A 67 -15.95 -4.08 -8.55
C SER A 67 -15.54 -5.57 -8.50
N ASN A 68 -15.07 -6.11 -9.63
CA ASN A 68 -14.70 -7.51 -9.77
C ASN A 68 -13.26 -7.76 -9.29
N LYS A 69 -13.06 -7.74 -7.97
CA LYS A 69 -11.75 -7.96 -7.33
C LYS A 69 -11.03 -9.23 -7.81
N PRO A 70 -11.68 -10.41 -7.92
CA PRO A 70 -11.00 -11.61 -8.39
C PRO A 70 -10.49 -11.49 -9.83
N ALA A 71 -11.20 -10.79 -10.71
CA ALA A 71 -10.73 -10.56 -12.07
C ALA A 71 -9.52 -9.62 -12.10
N VAL A 72 -9.55 -8.55 -11.30
CA VAL A 72 -8.42 -7.61 -11.16
C VAL A 72 -7.19 -8.34 -10.63
N GLU A 73 -7.33 -9.16 -9.58
CA GLU A 73 -6.24 -9.95 -9.02
C GLU A 73 -5.63 -10.91 -10.04
N ARG A 74 -6.47 -11.62 -10.82
CA ARG A 74 -6.00 -12.53 -11.88
C ARG A 74 -5.24 -11.79 -12.99
N LEU A 75 -5.73 -10.62 -13.41
CA LEU A 75 -5.06 -9.80 -14.42
C LEU A 75 -3.67 -9.35 -13.94
N ILE A 76 -3.58 -8.88 -12.70
CA ILE A 76 -2.31 -8.47 -12.09
C ILE A 76 -1.36 -9.68 -11.97
N GLN A 77 -1.85 -10.83 -11.50
CA GLN A 77 -1.05 -12.07 -11.40
C GLN A 77 -0.57 -12.58 -12.77
N SER A 78 -1.35 -12.35 -13.83
CA SER A 78 -0.98 -12.77 -15.20
C SER A 78 0.28 -12.08 -15.73
N LEU A 79 0.71 -10.99 -15.10
CA LEU A 79 1.97 -10.31 -15.39
C LEU A 79 3.18 -10.93 -14.66
N GLY A 80 3.01 -12.07 -13.98
CA GLY A 80 4.11 -12.70 -13.24
C GLY A 80 4.43 -12.00 -11.92
N ILE A 81 3.45 -11.33 -11.31
CA ILE A 81 3.60 -10.72 -9.99
C ILE A 81 3.46 -11.80 -8.92
N HIS A 82 4.53 -12.03 -8.17
CA HIS A 82 4.62 -13.09 -7.16
C HIS A 82 4.51 -12.57 -5.72
N THR A 83 4.84 -11.30 -5.49
CA THR A 83 4.72 -10.70 -4.15
C THR A 83 3.25 -10.67 -3.71
N PRO A 84 2.91 -11.05 -2.47
CA PRO A 84 1.56 -10.90 -1.95
C PRO A 84 1.06 -9.46 -2.02
N PHE A 85 -0.14 -9.27 -2.53
CA PHE A 85 -0.78 -7.96 -2.64
C PHE A 85 -2.25 -8.02 -2.27
N LEU A 86 -2.80 -6.86 -1.89
CA LEU A 86 -4.24 -6.64 -1.76
C LEU A 86 -4.72 -5.64 -2.80
N VAL A 87 -5.92 -5.87 -3.31
CA VAL A 87 -6.61 -4.94 -4.22
C VAL A 87 -7.81 -4.32 -3.52
N ASN A 88 -7.88 -3.00 -3.58
CA ASN A 88 -9.11 -2.27 -3.32
C ASN A 88 -9.55 -1.55 -4.60
N VAL A 89 -10.83 -1.65 -4.93
CA VAL A 89 -11.41 -1.04 -6.12
C VAL A 89 -12.57 -0.15 -5.71
N THR A 90 -12.64 1.00 -6.36
CA THR A 90 -13.74 1.95 -6.30
C THR A 90 -14.17 2.24 -7.74
N PRO A 91 -15.37 2.83 -7.97
CA PRO A 91 -15.78 3.24 -9.31
C PRO A 91 -14.78 4.19 -9.99
N ASP A 92 -14.04 4.97 -9.21
CA ASP A 92 -13.13 6.02 -9.67
C ASP A 92 -11.65 5.60 -9.68
N GLY A 93 -11.32 4.37 -9.25
CA GLY A 93 -9.92 3.98 -9.13
C GLY A 93 -9.65 2.61 -8.55
N ILE A 94 -8.36 2.30 -8.51
CA ILE A 94 -7.80 1.08 -7.94
C ILE A 94 -6.64 1.42 -7.00
N SER A 95 -6.58 0.75 -5.87
CA SER A 95 -5.41 0.73 -4.98
C SER A 95 -4.87 -0.68 -4.84
N ILE A 96 -3.55 -0.79 -4.94
CA ILE A 96 -2.81 -2.03 -4.82
C ILE A 96 -1.81 -1.85 -3.69
N GLU A 97 -1.83 -2.77 -2.73
CA GLU A 97 -0.91 -2.78 -1.60
C GLU A 97 -0.10 -4.07 -1.57
N PHE A 98 1.18 -3.99 -1.90
CA PHE A 98 2.15 -5.07 -1.72
C PHE A 98 2.54 -5.20 -0.25
N ARG A 99 2.67 -6.44 0.21
CA ARG A 99 2.99 -6.76 1.61
C ARG A 99 4.06 -7.83 1.69
N SER A 100 4.77 -7.82 2.81
CA SER A 100 5.64 -8.93 3.18
C SER A 100 4.86 -10.26 3.26
N PRO A 101 5.42 -11.37 2.77
CA PRO A 101 4.82 -12.70 2.90
C PRO A 101 4.85 -13.26 4.33
N GLY A 102 5.62 -12.68 5.25
CA GLY A 102 5.79 -13.16 6.63
C GLY A 102 5.53 -12.07 7.68
N ALA A 103 5.16 -12.51 8.89
CA ALA A 103 4.87 -11.63 10.03
C ALA A 103 6.09 -10.84 10.53
N ASP A 104 7.29 -11.37 10.28
CA ASP A 104 8.54 -10.87 10.87
C ASP A 104 9.19 -9.74 10.06
N ILE A 105 8.74 -9.53 8.80
CA ILE A 105 9.22 -8.43 7.97
C ILE A 105 8.12 -7.41 7.72
N CYS A 106 8.43 -6.16 8.05
CA CYS A 106 7.52 -5.04 7.92
C CYS A 106 7.91 -4.19 6.70
N PHE A 107 7.33 -4.49 5.54
CA PHE A 107 7.25 -3.52 4.43
C PHE A 107 5.84 -3.49 3.85
N LYS A 108 5.45 -2.32 3.37
CA LYS A 108 4.22 -2.11 2.59
C LYS A 108 4.48 -1.09 1.50
N ILE A 109 4.08 -1.40 0.27
CA ILE A 109 4.10 -0.45 -0.84
C ILE A 109 2.67 -0.32 -1.32
N ARG A 110 2.13 0.89 -1.27
CA ARG A 110 0.79 1.18 -1.76
C ARG A 110 0.86 2.13 -2.94
N VAL A 111 0.18 1.76 -4.01
CA VAL A 111 -0.10 2.63 -5.15
C VAL A 111 -1.61 2.80 -5.29
N ALA A 112 -2.03 3.97 -5.77
CA ALA A 112 -3.40 4.24 -6.15
C ALA A 112 -3.40 4.90 -7.54
N LEU A 113 -4.25 4.41 -8.42
CA LEU A 113 -4.46 4.93 -9.76
C LEU A 113 -5.93 5.30 -9.90
N CYS A 114 -6.20 6.48 -10.47
CA CYS A 114 -7.55 6.98 -10.74
C CYS A 114 -7.80 7.04 -12.24
N TRP A 115 -9.07 7.18 -12.61
CA TRP A 115 -9.50 7.37 -14.01
C TRP A 115 -10.82 8.10 -14.12
#